data_AF-A0A2V3I6P1-F1
#
_entry.id   AF-A0A2V3I6P1-F1
#
_cell.length_a   1.000
_cell.length_b   1.000
_cell.length_c   1.000
_cell.angle_alpha   90.00
_cell.angle_beta   90.00
_cell.angle_gamma   90.00
#
_symmetry.space_group_name_H-M   'P 1'
#
loop_
_entity.id
_entity.type
_entity.pdbx_description
1 polymer ?
#
loop_
_entity_poly.entity_id
_entity_poly.type
_entity_poly.pdbx_seq_one_letter_code
_entity_poly.pdbx_strand_id
1 'polypeptide(L)'
;MDMTKPSQYEIIDGKVDVVYVDVEQSKEVEIALLNCKMHLRVGGYLLFIVKTRSVDQYQGKKFIINDKSELVNTIEEINTKKYTTMDNLKVNFEIVQQINLTNFFKEYSLIVAKYLG
;
A
#
# COMPACT_ATOMS: atom_id res chain seq x y z
N MET A 1 -3.06 19.98 5.09
CA MET A 1 -3.24 19.25 3.83
C MET A 1 -4.11 18.03 4.12
N ASP A 2 -5.26 17.90 3.46
CA ASP A 2 -6.19 16.78 3.70
C ASP A 2 -5.71 15.55 2.94
N MET A 3 -5.22 14.54 3.67
CA MET A 3 -4.64 13.33 3.08
C MET A 3 -5.61 12.53 2.21
N THR A 4 -6.91 12.72 2.42
CA THR A 4 -7.98 12.08 1.64
C THR A 4 -8.25 12.77 0.30
N LYS A 5 -7.66 13.96 0.08
CA LYS A 5 -7.79 14.75 -1.15
C LYS A 5 -6.43 15.08 -1.78
N PRO A 6 -5.67 14.09 -2.28
CA PRO A 6 -4.32 14.35 -2.79
C PRO A 6 -4.25 15.29 -3.99
N SER A 7 -5.35 15.49 -4.73
CA SER A 7 -5.43 16.44 -5.83
C SER A 7 -5.36 17.90 -5.40
N GLN A 8 -5.53 18.19 -4.11
CA GLN A 8 -5.50 19.55 -3.55
C GLN A 8 -4.11 19.93 -2.99
N TYR A 9 -3.09 19.12 -3.25
CA TYR A 9 -1.76 19.35 -2.74
C TYR A 9 -1.05 20.44 -3.56
N GLU A 10 -1.12 21.68 -3.11
CA GLU A 10 -0.51 22.82 -3.83
C GLU A 10 1.04 22.78 -3.83
N ILE A 11 1.64 22.08 -2.86
CA ILE A 11 3.10 22.04 -2.67
C ILE A 11 3.81 20.90 -3.42
N ILE A 12 3.07 19.98 -4.05
CA ILE A 12 3.66 18.86 -4.80
C ILE A 12 3.59 19.19 -6.29
N ASP A 13 4.71 19.68 -6.81
CA ASP A 13 4.89 19.91 -8.25
C ASP A 13 5.53 18.67 -8.90
N GLY A 14 4.68 17.74 -9.35
CA GLY A 14 5.10 16.53 -10.07
C GLY A 14 5.08 15.24 -9.24
N LYS A 15 5.86 14.24 -9.68
CA LYS A 15 5.90 12.91 -9.06
C LYS A 15 7.04 12.81 -8.04
N VAL A 16 6.78 12.15 -6.92
CA VAL A 16 7.74 11.88 -5.84
C VAL A 16 8.35 10.48 -5.97
N ASP A 17 9.48 10.29 -5.32
CA ASP A 17 10.21 9.01 -5.29
C ASP A 17 9.70 8.06 -4.22
N VAL A 18 9.19 8.61 -3.11
CA VAL A 18 8.71 7.86 -1.96
C VAL A 18 7.42 8.48 -1.42
N VAL A 19 6.44 7.63 -1.11
CA VAL A 19 5.28 7.99 -0.30
C VAL A 19 5.41 7.25 1.04
N TYR A 20 5.46 7.99 2.14
CA TYR A 20 5.43 7.43 3.50
C TYR A 20 4.03 7.61 4.08
N VAL A 21 3.45 6.54 4.63
CA VAL A 21 2.11 6.54 5.23
C VAL A 21 2.18 5.91 6.62
N ASP A 22 1.76 6.69 7.59
CA ASP A 22 1.63 6.33 9.00
C ASP A 22 0.40 7.07 9.54
N VAL A 23 -0.78 6.49 9.26
CA VAL A 23 -2.07 7.16 9.44
C VAL A 23 -3.07 6.22 10.07
N GLU A 24 -3.47 6.49 11.31
CA GLU A 24 -4.45 5.65 11.99
C GLU A 24 -5.90 6.08 11.66
N GLN A 25 -6.40 5.71 10.48
CA GLN A 25 -7.77 5.98 10.01
C GLN A 25 -8.47 4.73 9.44
N SER A 26 -9.81 4.71 9.42
CA SER A 26 -10.63 3.59 8.92
C SER A 26 -10.43 3.24 7.44
N LYS A 27 -9.70 4.08 6.70
CA LYS A 27 -9.43 3.99 5.25
C LYS A 27 -7.95 4.21 4.90
N GLU A 28 -7.06 3.94 5.85
CA GLU A 28 -5.61 4.16 5.72
C GLU A 28 -5.04 3.62 4.39
N VAL A 29 -5.42 2.40 4.01
CA VAL A 29 -4.94 1.76 2.79
C VAL A 29 -5.46 2.48 1.53
N GLU A 30 -6.74 2.85 1.48
CA GLU A 30 -7.33 3.62 0.36
C GLU A 30 -6.62 4.97 0.19
N ILE A 31 -6.34 5.64 1.31
CA ILE A 31 -5.57 6.89 1.34
C ILE A 31 -4.16 6.67 0.78
N ALA A 32 -3.46 5.62 1.21
CA ALA A 32 -2.12 5.29 0.73
C ALA A 32 -2.10 5.06 -0.79
N LEU A 33 -3.03 4.25 -1.29
CA LEU A 33 -3.16 3.95 -2.72
C LEU A 33 -3.45 5.19 -3.55
N LEU A 34 -4.39 6.03 -3.10
CA LEU A 34 -4.79 7.24 -3.80
C LEU A 34 -3.64 8.24 -3.89
N ASN A 35 -2.89 8.42 -2.79
CA ASN A 35 -1.69 9.25 -2.75
C ASN A 35 -0.61 8.70 -3.70
N CYS A 36 -0.38 7.39 -3.72
CA CYS A 36 0.58 6.79 -4.63
C CYS A 36 0.17 6.96 -6.10
N LYS A 37 -1.08 6.68 -6.44
CA LYS A 37 -1.59 6.84 -7.81
C LYS A 37 -1.41 8.27 -8.32
N MET A 38 -1.70 9.27 -7.48
CA MET A 38 -1.55 10.67 -7.86
C MET A 38 -0.10 11.14 -7.87
N HIS A 39 0.71 10.77 -6.88
CA HIS A 39 1.98 11.44 -6.62
C HIS A 39 3.20 10.55 -6.74
N LEU A 40 3.11 9.24 -6.57
CA LEU A 40 4.27 8.35 -6.66
C LEU A 40 4.63 8.08 -8.13
N ARG A 41 5.92 8.18 -8.47
CA ARG A 41 6.42 7.79 -9.80
C ARG A 41 6.46 6.27 -9.95
N VAL A 42 6.28 5.76 -11.17
CA VAL A 42 6.55 4.34 -11.46
C VAL A 42 8.01 4.02 -11.11
N GLY A 43 8.22 2.95 -10.36
CA GLY A 43 9.50 2.55 -9.78
C GLY A 43 9.85 3.22 -8.44
N GLY A 44 9.03 4.16 -7.96
CA GLY A 44 9.12 4.73 -6.60
C GLY A 44 8.66 3.74 -5.53
N TYR A 45 8.77 4.14 -4.26
CA TYR A 45 8.47 3.27 -3.12
C TYR A 45 7.36 3.81 -2.22
N LEU A 46 6.47 2.91 -1.81
CA LEU A 46 5.56 3.10 -0.69
C LEU A 46 6.23 2.53 0.57
N LEU A 47 6.32 3.36 1.60
CA LEU A 47 6.69 2.98 2.96
C LEU A 47 5.42 3.07 3.81
N PHE A 48 4.86 1.93 4.20
CA PHE A 48 3.54 1.88 4.79
C PHE A 48 3.55 1.18 6.14
N ILE A 49 3.24 1.92 7.20
CA ILE A 49 3.06 1.40 8.54
C ILE A 49 1.67 0.75 8.62
N VAL A 50 1.60 -0.51 9.02
CA VAL A 50 0.33 -1.24 9.15
C VAL A 50 0.25 -2.01 10.45
N LYS A 51 -0.96 -2.09 11.02
CA LYS A 51 -1.23 -2.94 12.17
C LYS A 51 -1.02 -4.41 11.79
N THR A 52 -0.14 -5.05 12.53
CA THR A 52 0.26 -6.46 12.43
C THR A 52 -0.72 -7.32 13.21
N ARG A 53 -1.75 -7.84 12.53
CA ARG A 53 -2.51 -9.00 13.02
C ARG A 53 -1.91 -10.23 12.34
N SER A 54 -1.15 -11.02 13.10
CA SER A 54 -0.45 -12.26 12.67
C SER A 54 0.47 -12.11 11.44
N VAL A 55 1.75 -11.79 11.68
CA VAL A 55 2.80 -11.68 10.65
C VAL A 55 3.75 -12.86 10.77
N ASP A 56 3.31 -14.01 10.25
CA ASP A 56 4.20 -15.09 9.79
C ASP A 56 3.96 -15.43 8.30
N GLN A 57 2.98 -14.80 7.65
CA GLN A 57 2.50 -15.25 6.34
C GLN A 57 2.97 -14.43 5.14
N TYR A 58 3.83 -13.42 5.32
CA TYR A 58 4.08 -12.38 4.32
C TYR A 58 5.52 -12.29 3.77
N GLN A 59 6.52 -12.95 4.38
CA GLN A 59 7.88 -12.90 3.83
C GLN A 59 8.01 -13.73 2.54
N GLY A 60 8.66 -13.19 1.51
CA GLY A 60 9.00 -13.90 0.27
C GLY A 60 7.82 -14.14 -0.70
N LYS A 61 6.66 -13.52 -0.47
CA LYS A 61 5.47 -13.64 -1.32
C LYS A 61 5.22 -12.31 -2.04
N LYS A 62 4.67 -12.40 -3.26
CA LYS A 62 4.20 -11.21 -4.00
C LYS A 62 2.83 -10.83 -3.46
N PHE A 63 2.65 -9.61 -3.01
CA PHE A 63 1.36 -9.13 -2.54
C PHE A 63 0.80 -8.09 -3.49
N ILE A 64 -0.52 -8.07 -3.52
CA ILE A 64 -1.29 -7.03 -4.14
C ILE A 64 -2.27 -6.51 -3.11
N ILE A 65 -2.48 -5.21 -3.14
CA ILE A 65 -3.55 -4.60 -2.37
C ILE A 65 -4.79 -4.75 -3.25
N ASN A 66 -5.71 -5.60 -2.81
CA ASN A 66 -6.91 -5.93 -3.59
C ASN A 66 -7.91 -4.75 -3.58
N ASP A 67 -9.00 -4.89 -4.31
CA ASP A 67 -10.05 -3.86 -4.41
C ASP A 67 -10.74 -3.55 -3.07
N LYS A 68 -10.58 -4.41 -2.05
CA LYS A 68 -11.05 -4.18 -0.68
C LYS A 68 -10.03 -3.45 0.19
N SER A 69 -8.93 -2.99 -0.40
CA SER A 69 -7.81 -2.37 0.31
C SER A 69 -7.20 -3.30 1.37
N GLU A 70 -7.21 -4.60 1.09
CA GLU A 70 -6.58 -5.64 1.92
C GLU A 70 -5.29 -6.11 1.25
N LEU A 71 -4.25 -6.34 2.05
CA LEU A 71 -3.02 -6.99 1.59
C LEU A 71 -3.28 -8.48 1.37
N VAL A 72 -3.28 -8.92 0.11
CA VAL A 72 -3.54 -10.32 -0.27
C VAL A 72 -2.36 -10.88 -1.06
N ASN A 73 -2.00 -12.14 -0.78
CA ASN A 73 -0.97 -12.82 -1.56
C ASN A 73 -1.45 -12.98 -3.01
N THR A 74 -0.58 -12.72 -3.98
CA THR A 74 -0.90 -12.80 -5.41
C THR A 74 -1.45 -14.17 -5.79
N ILE A 75 -0.95 -15.25 -5.16
CA ILE A 75 -1.45 -16.61 -5.37
C ILE A 75 -2.90 -16.76 -4.88
N GLU A 76 -3.22 -16.17 -3.73
CA GLU A 76 -4.58 -16.20 -3.16
C GLU A 76 -5.55 -15.41 -4.05
N GLU A 77 -5.18 -14.22 -4.53
CA GLU A 77 -6.05 -13.47 -5.44
C GLU A 77 -6.25 -14.20 -6.78
N ILE A 78 -5.22 -14.85 -7.35
CA ILE A 78 -5.36 -15.70 -8.55
C ILE A 78 -6.39 -16.81 -8.29
N ASN A 79 -6.31 -17.46 -7.13
CA ASN A 79 -7.24 -18.52 -6.74
C ASN A 79 -8.67 -18.00 -6.46
N THR A 80 -8.81 -16.71 -6.13
CA THR A 80 -10.09 -16.07 -5.81
C THR A 80 -10.76 -15.43 -7.03
N LYS A 81 -10.09 -15.36 -8.21
CA LYS A 81 -10.63 -14.76 -9.44
C LYS A 81 -11.69 -15.62 -10.14
N LYS A 82 -12.86 -15.74 -9.49
CA LYS A 82 -14.18 -15.72 -10.12
C LYS A 82 -14.85 -14.42 -9.64
N TYR A 83 -15.15 -13.49 -10.55
CA TYR A 83 -15.78 -12.18 -10.28
C TYR A 83 -14.82 -11.18 -9.57
N THR A 84 -14.73 -9.88 -9.87
CA THR A 84 -15.61 -8.90 -10.49
C THR A 84 -14.80 -7.74 -11.07
N THR A 85 -15.34 -7.18 -12.15
CA THR A 85 -15.05 -5.91 -12.81
C THR A 85 -15.00 -4.71 -11.84
N MET A 86 -13.82 -4.22 -11.44
CA MET A 86 -13.61 -2.83 -10.97
C MET A 86 -12.18 -2.39 -11.31
N ASP A 87 -11.94 -2.07 -12.58
CA ASP A 87 -10.62 -1.76 -13.15
C ASP A 87 -10.01 -0.40 -12.75
N ASN A 88 -10.63 0.37 -11.84
CA ASN A 88 -10.29 1.79 -11.69
C ASN A 88 -9.27 2.14 -10.58
N LEU A 89 -8.95 1.21 -9.68
CA LEU A 89 -8.01 1.46 -8.56
C LEU A 89 -6.90 0.40 -8.40
N LYS A 90 -6.66 -0.45 -9.40
CA LYS A 90 -5.51 -1.37 -9.37
C LYS A 90 -4.22 -0.58 -9.52
N VAL A 91 -3.57 -0.35 -8.39
CA VAL A 91 -2.22 0.22 -8.29
C VAL A 91 -1.29 -0.97 -8.07
N ASN A 92 -0.45 -1.29 -9.04
CA ASN A 92 0.39 -2.47 -8.92
C ASN A 92 1.59 -2.17 -8.01
N PHE A 93 1.77 -3.00 -6.99
CA PHE A 93 2.95 -2.94 -6.12
C PHE A 93 3.66 -4.28 -6.10
N GLU A 94 4.97 -4.22 -5.85
CA GLU A 94 5.78 -5.36 -5.45
C GLU A 94 6.26 -5.11 -4.02
N ILE A 95 5.85 -5.95 -3.05
CA ILE A 95 6.40 -5.87 -1.70
C ILE A 95 7.85 -6.37 -1.73
N VAL A 96 8.77 -5.44 -1.47
CA VAL A 96 10.21 -5.71 -1.40
C VAL A 96 10.58 -6.24 -0.03
N GLN A 97 10.01 -5.65 1.02
CA GLN A 97 10.34 -6.02 2.39
C GLN A 97 9.16 -5.78 3.33
N GLN A 98 9.06 -6.62 4.34
CA GLN A 98 8.28 -6.36 5.54
C GLN A 98 9.20 -6.40 6.75
N ILE A 99 9.15 -5.34 7.56
CA ILE A 99 9.95 -5.18 8.77
C ILE A 99 8.99 -5.20 9.95
N ASN A 100 9.09 -6.22 10.80
CA ASN A 100 8.33 -6.29 12.04
C ASN A 100 8.89 -5.28 13.05
N LEU A 101 8.06 -4.35 13.50
CA LEU A 101 8.46 -3.28 14.42
C LEU A 101 8.11 -3.58 15.88
N THR A 102 7.61 -4.78 16.21
CA THR A 102 7.05 -5.13 17.55
C THR A 102 7.97 -4.80 18.73
N ASN A 103 9.29 -4.88 18.55
CA ASN A 103 10.27 -4.53 19.59
C ASN A 103 10.34 -3.03 19.90
N PHE A 104 9.79 -2.18 19.03
CA PHE A 104 9.75 -0.72 19.15
C PHE A 104 8.30 -0.21 19.26
N PHE A 105 7.42 -0.68 18.39
CA PHE A 105 6.00 -0.37 18.32
C PHE A 105 5.21 -1.67 18.26
N LYS A 106 4.52 -2.01 19.36
CA LYS A 106 3.74 -3.25 19.45
C LYS A 106 2.72 -3.32 18.32
N GLU A 107 2.63 -4.49 17.68
CA GLU A 107 1.63 -4.78 16.67
C GLU A 107 1.71 -3.91 15.41
N TYR A 108 2.89 -3.40 15.05
CA TYR A 108 3.10 -2.70 13.77
C TYR A 108 4.18 -3.35 12.92
N SER A 109 4.01 -3.25 11.61
CA SER A 109 5.02 -3.60 10.60
C SER A 109 5.18 -2.46 9.63
N LEU A 110 6.39 -2.24 9.15
CA LEU A 110 6.66 -1.40 7.99
C LEU A 110 6.70 -2.28 6.74
N ILE A 111 5.84 -1.95 5.77
CA ILE A 111 5.85 -2.51 4.43
C ILE A 111 6.64 -1.58 3.51
N VAL A 112 7.61 -2.13 2.80
CA VAL A 112 8.34 -1.46 1.73
C VAL A 112 7.88 -2.07 0.41
N ALA A 113 7.21 -1.28 -0.42
CA ALA A 113 6.64 -1.74 -1.68
C ALA A 113 7.04 -0.86 -2.85
N LYS A 114 7.51 -1.46 -3.95
CA LYS A 114 7.84 -0.76 -5.18
C LYS A 114 6.60 -0.58 -6.03
N TYR A 115 6.34 0.65 -6.46
CA TYR A 115 5.21 1.00 -7.30
C TYR A 115 5.49 0.65 -8.77
N LEU A 116 4.58 -0.07 -9.42
CA LEU A 116 4.72 -0.57 -10.79
C LEU A 116 3.77 0.10 -11.80
N GLY A 117 2.80 0.88 -11.34
CA GLY A 117 1.75 1.49 -12.17
C GLY A 117 0.36 1.06 -11.76
#